data_AF-A0A1M7GUE4-F1
#
_entry.id   AF-A0A1M7GUE4-F1
#
_cell.length_a   1.000
_cell.length_b   1.000
_cell.length_c   1.000
_cell.angle_alpha   90.00
_cell.angle_beta   90.00
_cell.angle_gamma   90.00
#
_symmetry.space_group_name_H-M   'P 1'
#
loop_
_entity.id
_entity.type
_entity.pdbx_description
1 polymer ?
#
loop_
_entity_poly.entity_id
_entity_poly.type
_entity_poly.pdbx_seq_one_letter_code
_entity_poly.pdbx_strand_id
1 'polypeptide(L)'
;MKQLFLSACILLLTFGSSAQDKSFLYQHNRQRINSTKTAMLVLGGWGLANMTAGLIGNGTASGEAKYFHQMNAIWGVINLGIATASYLGNSRLDPGKYNWQASVEEQHKIEKIFLINGALDLAYMAGGLYLREHGKLKLTGKAYDRWKGYGNSLILQGAFLLFYDGVNFTLHHAHGKGLFQRFDQLQLSVAPGGVGMVYSW
;
A
#
# COMPACT_ATOMS: atom_id res chain seq x y z
N MET A 1 -5.34 37.82 -43.88
CA MET A 1 -5.65 36.37 -43.99
C MET A 1 -4.62 35.47 -43.30
N LYS A 2 -3.31 35.59 -43.58
CA LYS A 2 -2.27 34.75 -42.93
C LYS A 2 -2.23 34.86 -41.39
N GLN A 3 -2.44 36.05 -40.83
CA GLN A 3 -2.42 36.24 -39.37
C GLN A 3 -3.67 35.68 -38.65
N LEU A 4 -4.85 35.69 -39.30
CA LEU A 4 -6.06 35.07 -38.77
C LEU A 4 -5.95 33.54 -38.74
N PHE A 5 -5.28 32.96 -39.74
CA PHE A 5 -5.00 31.52 -39.79
C PHE A 5 -4.01 31.08 -38.70
N LEU A 6 -2.95 31.87 -38.47
CA LEU A 6 -1.98 31.61 -37.40
C LEU A 6 -2.63 31.67 -36.00
N SER A 7 -3.48 32.67 -35.75
CA SER A 7 -4.21 32.79 -34.48
C SER A 7 -5.20 31.66 -34.26
N ALA A 8 -5.87 31.18 -35.33
CA ALA A 8 -6.76 30.01 -35.25
C ALA A 8 -5.99 28.71 -34.95
N CYS A 9 -4.80 28.52 -35.53
CA CYS A 9 -3.93 27.38 -35.23
C CYS A 9 -3.42 27.41 -33.77
N ILE A 10 -3.07 28.58 -33.23
CA ILE A 10 -2.62 28.73 -31.83
C ILE A 10 -3.77 28.44 -30.84
N LEU A 11 -4.98 28.92 -31.14
CA LEU A 11 -6.18 28.61 -30.34
C LEU A 11 -6.51 27.11 -30.34
N LEU A 12 -6.32 26.39 -31.45
CA LEU A 12 -6.55 24.95 -31.51
C LEU A 12 -5.51 24.13 -30.71
N LEU A 13 -4.29 24.64 -30.54
CA LEU A 13 -3.22 23.98 -29.77
C LEU A 13 -3.44 24.06 -28.25
N THR A 14 -4.07 25.12 -27.73
CA THR A 14 -4.30 25.28 -26.28
C THR A 14 -5.40 24.35 -25.76
N PHE A 15 -6.42 24.02 -26.57
CA PHE A 15 -7.46 23.05 -26.19
C PHE A 15 -6.94 21.60 -26.14
N GLY A 16 -5.89 21.27 -26.89
CA GLY A 16 -5.29 19.93 -26.89
C GLY A 16 -4.53 19.59 -25.60
N SER A 17 -3.91 20.58 -24.95
CA SER A 17 -3.05 20.36 -23.79
C SER A 17 -3.84 19.98 -22.53
N SER A 18 -4.97 20.65 -22.25
CA SER A 18 -5.76 20.38 -21.03
C SER A 18 -6.50 19.04 -21.05
N ALA A 19 -6.77 18.48 -22.24
CA ALA A 19 -7.40 17.17 -22.37
C ALA A 19 -6.42 16.01 -22.07
N GLN A 20 -5.13 16.20 -22.42
CA GLN A 20 -4.09 15.19 -22.19
C GLN A 20 -3.79 15.03 -20.69
N ASP A 21 -3.75 16.13 -19.93
CA ASP A 21 -3.48 16.09 -18.49
C ASP A 21 -4.60 15.41 -17.70
N LYS A 22 -5.87 15.68 -18.06
CA LYS A 22 -7.02 15.01 -17.44
C LYS A 22 -7.03 13.51 -17.72
N SER A 23 -6.67 13.11 -18.94
CA SER A 23 -6.57 11.69 -19.32
C SER A 23 -5.44 10.99 -18.55
N PHE A 24 -4.27 11.62 -18.45
CA PHE A 24 -3.14 11.10 -17.67
C PHE A 24 -3.49 10.91 -16.19
N LEU A 25 -4.01 11.95 -15.53
CA LEU A 25 -4.36 11.87 -14.11
C LEU A 25 -5.42 10.82 -13.84
N TYR A 26 -6.44 10.72 -14.70
CA TYR A 26 -7.45 9.67 -14.58
C TYR A 26 -6.82 8.27 -14.62
N GLN A 27 -5.95 8.02 -15.61
CA GLN A 27 -5.27 6.73 -15.75
C GLN A 27 -4.35 6.44 -14.56
N HIS A 28 -3.56 7.43 -14.12
CA HIS A 28 -2.66 7.31 -12.97
C HIS A 28 -3.41 6.92 -11.70
N ASN A 29 -4.48 7.66 -11.39
CA ASN A 29 -5.28 7.40 -10.20
C ASN A 29 -6.03 6.07 -10.27
N ARG A 30 -6.53 5.71 -11.46
CA ARG A 30 -7.17 4.41 -11.68
C ARG A 30 -6.20 3.27 -11.42
N GLN A 31 -4.97 3.37 -11.93
CA GLN A 31 -3.94 2.37 -11.70
C GLN A 31 -3.54 2.29 -10.23
N ARG A 32 -3.31 3.44 -9.56
CA ARG A 32 -3.05 3.49 -8.10
C ARG A 32 -4.15 2.77 -7.32
N ILE A 33 -5.42 3.10 -7.57
CA ILE A 33 -6.58 2.48 -6.89
C ILE A 33 -6.62 0.97 -7.14
N ASN A 34 -6.41 0.53 -8.39
CA ASN A 34 -6.41 -0.89 -8.74
C ASN A 34 -5.26 -1.66 -8.10
N SER A 35 -4.06 -1.08 -8.04
CA SER A 35 -2.91 -1.65 -7.34
C SER A 35 -3.21 -1.80 -5.84
N THR A 36 -3.75 -0.76 -5.19
CA THR A 36 -4.16 -0.84 -3.79
C THR A 36 -5.22 -1.91 -3.55
N LYS A 37 -6.21 -2.03 -4.44
CA LYS A 37 -7.23 -3.09 -4.35
C LYS A 37 -6.62 -4.48 -4.49
N THR A 38 -5.67 -4.65 -5.41
CA THR A 38 -4.96 -5.93 -5.62
C THR A 38 -4.16 -6.31 -4.39
N ALA A 39 -3.47 -5.34 -3.77
CA ALA A 39 -2.77 -5.52 -2.50
C ALA A 39 -3.73 -6.04 -1.42
N MET A 40 -4.94 -5.46 -1.31
CA MET A 40 -5.95 -5.92 -0.35
C MET A 40 -6.48 -7.32 -0.65
N LEU A 41 -6.59 -7.74 -1.91
CA LEU A 41 -6.95 -9.12 -2.24
C LEU A 41 -5.88 -10.11 -1.78
N VAL A 42 -4.60 -9.77 -1.95
CA VAL A 42 -3.48 -10.60 -1.45
C VAL A 42 -3.48 -10.68 0.07
N LEU A 43 -3.62 -9.54 0.76
CA LEU A 43 -3.69 -9.48 2.22
C LEU A 43 -4.91 -10.25 2.76
N GLY A 44 -6.07 -10.12 2.10
CA GLY A 44 -7.29 -10.83 2.44
C GLY A 44 -7.17 -12.34 2.24
N GLY A 45 -6.52 -12.78 1.15
CA GLY A 45 -6.22 -14.19 0.89
C GLY A 45 -5.29 -14.77 1.96
N TRP A 46 -4.23 -14.06 2.34
CA TRP A 46 -3.36 -14.43 3.45
C TRP A 46 -4.11 -14.50 4.79
N GLY A 47 -4.97 -13.52 5.06
CA GLY A 47 -5.80 -13.47 6.26
C GLY A 47 -6.77 -14.66 6.34
N LEU A 48 -7.47 -14.96 5.25
CA LEU A 48 -8.37 -16.09 5.16
C LEU A 48 -7.65 -17.43 5.35
N ALA A 49 -6.49 -17.62 4.69
CA ALA A 49 -5.69 -18.82 4.84
C ALA A 49 -5.23 -19.02 6.31
N ASN A 50 -4.75 -17.96 6.95
CA ASN A 50 -4.34 -18.00 8.36
C ASN A 50 -5.50 -18.24 9.32
N MET A 51 -6.66 -17.63 9.04
CA MET A 51 -7.88 -17.86 9.82
C MET A 51 -8.27 -19.33 9.76
N THR A 52 -8.40 -19.90 8.56
CA THR A 52 -8.83 -21.30 8.39
C THR A 52 -7.80 -22.27 8.94
N ALA A 53 -6.53 -22.14 8.56
CA ALA A 53 -5.46 -23.02 9.05
C ALA A 53 -5.24 -22.88 10.56
N GLY A 54 -5.38 -21.66 11.10
CA GLY A 54 -5.29 -21.39 12.53
C GLY A 54 -6.43 -22.00 13.33
N LEU A 55 -7.67 -21.91 12.85
CA LEU A 55 -8.83 -22.53 13.50
C LEU A 55 -8.70 -24.06 13.55
N ILE A 56 -8.33 -24.69 12.43
CA ILE A 56 -8.10 -26.13 12.36
C ILE A 56 -6.97 -26.52 13.31
N GLY A 57 -5.80 -25.89 13.18
CA GLY A 57 -4.63 -26.22 13.98
C GLY A 57 -4.81 -25.97 15.48
N ASN A 58 -5.56 -24.94 15.88
CA ASN A 58 -5.86 -24.70 17.30
C ASN A 58 -6.79 -25.78 17.90
N GLY A 59 -7.68 -26.36 17.08
CA GLY A 59 -8.57 -27.45 17.48
C GLY A 59 -7.88 -28.81 17.54
N THR A 60 -6.84 -29.04 16.73
CA THR A 60 -6.19 -30.36 16.59
C THR A 60 -4.82 -30.46 17.26
N ALA A 61 -4.10 -29.36 17.43
CA ALA A 61 -2.75 -29.37 18.00
C ALA A 61 -2.75 -29.22 19.53
N SER A 62 -1.59 -29.47 20.14
CA SER A 62 -1.33 -29.29 21.57
C SER A 62 -0.02 -28.51 21.78
N GLY A 63 0.24 -28.13 23.04
CA GLY A 63 1.45 -27.39 23.41
C GLY A 63 1.64 -26.08 22.63
N GLU A 64 2.88 -25.78 22.27
CA GLU A 64 3.28 -24.60 21.51
C GLU A 64 2.53 -24.44 20.17
N ALA A 65 2.34 -25.53 19.44
CA ALA A 65 1.70 -25.52 18.13
C ALA A 65 0.24 -25.06 18.21
N LYS A 66 -0.49 -25.46 19.25
CA LYS A 66 -1.87 -24.99 19.49
C LYS A 66 -1.93 -23.46 19.56
N TYR A 67 -1.06 -22.86 20.37
CA TYR A 67 -1.05 -21.41 20.56
C TYR A 67 -0.54 -20.66 19.33
N PHE A 68 0.40 -21.23 18.58
CA PHE A 68 0.80 -20.69 17.27
C PHE A 68 -0.40 -20.60 16.32
N HIS A 69 -1.16 -21.68 16.17
CA HIS A 69 -2.36 -21.69 15.33
C HIS A 69 -3.47 -20.79 15.86
N GLN A 70 -3.65 -20.72 17.18
CA GLN A 70 -4.58 -19.78 17.80
C GLN A 70 -4.26 -18.33 17.43
N MET A 71 -2.99 -17.95 17.50
CA MET A 71 -2.56 -16.59 17.17
C MET A 71 -2.66 -16.32 15.66
N ASN A 72 -2.33 -17.30 14.81
CA ASN A 72 -2.56 -17.18 13.36
C ASN A 72 -4.04 -16.98 13.03
N ALA A 73 -4.96 -17.66 13.74
CA ALA A 73 -6.39 -17.47 13.54
C ALA A 73 -6.81 -16.01 13.85
N ILE A 74 -6.35 -15.47 14.98
CA ILE A 74 -6.63 -14.09 15.41
C ILE A 74 -6.09 -13.10 14.37
N TRP A 75 -4.83 -13.23 13.96
CA TRP A 75 -4.26 -12.37 12.94
C TRP A 75 -4.93 -12.52 11.58
N GLY A 76 -5.37 -13.73 11.24
CA GLY A 76 -6.12 -14.00 10.03
C GLY A 76 -7.41 -13.18 9.95
N VAL A 77 -8.16 -13.12 11.06
CA VAL A 77 -9.36 -12.28 11.20
C VAL A 77 -9.01 -10.79 11.05
N ILE A 78 -7.96 -10.32 11.73
CA ILE A 78 -7.53 -8.91 11.66
C ILE A 78 -7.18 -8.51 10.22
N ASN A 79 -6.32 -9.30 9.56
CA ASN A 79 -5.88 -9.04 8.19
C ASN A 79 -7.05 -9.07 7.19
N LEU A 80 -7.96 -10.05 7.34
CA LEU A 80 -9.15 -10.13 6.50
C LEU A 80 -10.09 -8.93 6.70
N GLY A 81 -10.26 -8.46 7.94
CA GLY A 81 -11.04 -7.28 8.27
C GLY A 81 -10.46 -6.00 7.64
N ILE A 82 -9.15 -5.77 7.81
CA ILE A 82 -8.44 -4.62 7.23
C ILE A 82 -8.51 -4.66 5.71
N ALA A 83 -8.23 -5.82 5.10
CA ALA A 83 -8.29 -6.03 3.66
C ALA A 83 -9.68 -5.73 3.11
N THR A 84 -10.73 -6.26 3.74
CA THR A 84 -12.12 -6.07 3.32
C THR A 84 -12.52 -4.60 3.40
N ALA A 85 -12.29 -3.96 4.55
CA ALA A 85 -12.63 -2.55 4.75
C ALA A 85 -11.89 -1.65 3.74
N SER A 86 -10.60 -1.88 3.54
CA SER A 86 -9.76 -1.12 2.61
C SER A 86 -10.16 -1.35 1.15
N TYR A 87 -10.47 -2.59 0.76
CA TYR A 87 -10.92 -2.93 -0.59
C TYR A 87 -12.25 -2.25 -0.93
N LEU A 88 -13.22 -2.29 -0.01
CA LEU A 88 -14.51 -1.64 -0.17
C LEU A 88 -14.37 -0.11 -0.21
N GLY A 89 -13.51 0.46 0.64
CA GLY A 89 -13.20 1.89 0.62
C GLY A 89 -12.62 2.34 -0.72
N ASN A 90 -11.60 1.63 -1.22
CA ASN A 90 -10.97 1.94 -2.50
C ASN A 90 -11.91 1.72 -3.70
N SER A 91 -12.86 0.79 -3.61
CA SER A 91 -13.83 0.54 -4.68
C SER A 91 -14.85 1.66 -4.88
N ARG A 92 -14.98 2.58 -3.92
CA ARG A 92 -15.88 3.75 -3.99
C ARG A 92 -15.17 5.01 -4.48
N LEU A 93 -13.86 4.95 -4.70
CA LEU A 93 -13.08 6.08 -5.19
C LEU A 93 -13.32 6.30 -6.67
N ASP A 94 -13.46 7.56 -7.06
CA ASP A 94 -13.57 7.98 -8.45
C ASP A 94 -12.23 8.57 -8.91
N PRO A 95 -11.51 7.90 -9.84
CA PRO A 95 -10.22 8.38 -10.34
C PRO A 95 -10.27 9.79 -10.95
N GLY A 96 -11.44 10.23 -11.45
CA GLY A 96 -11.62 11.53 -12.08
C GLY A 96 -11.70 12.71 -11.11
N LYS A 97 -11.81 12.46 -9.80
CA LYS A 97 -11.95 13.52 -8.77
C LYS A 97 -10.62 14.12 -8.31
N TYR A 98 -9.50 13.53 -8.70
CA TYR A 98 -8.18 13.94 -8.23
C TYR A 98 -7.51 14.91 -9.22
N ASN A 99 -7.20 16.11 -8.75
CA ASN A 99 -6.30 17.03 -9.45
C ASN A 99 -4.83 16.64 -9.21
N TRP A 100 -3.89 17.39 -9.79
CA TRP A 100 -2.45 17.13 -9.65
C TRP A 100 -1.99 17.04 -8.19
N GLN A 101 -2.31 18.05 -7.37
CA GLN A 101 -1.91 18.10 -5.97
C GLN A 101 -2.51 16.93 -5.16
N ALA A 102 -3.80 16.67 -5.34
CA ALA A 102 -4.48 15.58 -4.65
C ALA A 102 -3.93 14.21 -5.09
N SER A 103 -3.53 14.05 -6.35
CA SER A 103 -2.92 12.82 -6.85
C SER A 103 -1.54 12.59 -6.23
N VAL A 104 -0.73 13.63 -6.11
CA VAL A 104 0.61 13.58 -5.47
C VAL A 104 0.48 13.28 -3.98
N GLU A 105 -0.44 13.94 -3.29
CA GLU A 105 -0.70 13.70 -1.87
C GLU A 105 -1.14 12.26 -1.61
N GLU A 106 -2.08 11.75 -2.40
CA GLU A 106 -2.58 10.39 -2.28
C GLU A 106 -1.55 9.33 -2.67
N GLN A 107 -0.64 9.64 -3.60
CA GLN A 107 0.50 8.81 -3.96
C GLN A 107 1.52 8.73 -2.80
N HIS A 108 1.90 9.86 -2.22
CA HIS A 108 2.79 9.87 -1.05
C HIS A 108 2.16 9.20 0.17
N LYS A 109 0.87 9.41 0.40
CA LYS A 109 0.13 8.81 1.50
C LYS A 109 0.17 7.29 1.44
N ILE A 110 -0.07 6.69 0.26
CA ILE A 110 -0.05 5.23 0.14
C ILE A 110 1.37 4.66 0.32
N GLU A 111 2.39 5.33 -0.23
CA GLU A 111 3.79 4.96 -0.01
C GLU A 111 4.16 5.02 1.48
N LYS A 112 3.75 6.07 2.18
CA LYS A 112 3.99 6.25 3.61
C LYS A 112 3.28 5.20 4.46
N ILE A 113 2.07 4.80 4.10
CA ILE A 113 1.34 3.72 4.80
C ILE A 113 2.15 2.43 4.76
N PHE A 114 2.64 2.02 3.58
CA PHE A 114 3.46 0.81 3.45
C PHE A 114 4.79 0.90 4.19
N LEU A 115 5.45 2.07 4.20
CA LEU A 115 6.68 2.26 4.99
C LEU A 115 6.44 2.16 6.50
N ILE A 116 5.37 2.78 7.00
CA ILE A 116 5.04 2.74 8.43
C ILE A 116 4.66 1.32 8.86
N ASN A 117 3.85 0.61 8.06
CA ASN A 117 3.49 -0.77 8.35
C ASN A 117 4.71 -1.69 8.29
N GLY A 118 5.62 -1.51 7.32
CA GLY A 118 6.87 -2.27 7.27
C GLY A 118 7.73 -2.05 8.53
N ALA A 119 7.74 -0.84 9.10
CA ALA A 119 8.40 -0.60 10.39
C ALA A 119 7.68 -1.31 11.56
N LEU A 120 6.34 -1.34 11.53
CA LEU A 120 5.54 -2.06 12.52
C LEU A 120 5.77 -3.59 12.44
N ASP A 121 6.02 -4.13 11.25
CA ASP A 121 6.32 -5.54 11.06
C ASP A 121 7.66 -5.95 11.66
N LEU A 122 8.67 -5.07 11.58
CA LEU A 122 9.91 -5.24 12.33
C LEU A 122 9.63 -5.29 13.84
N ALA A 123 8.74 -4.44 14.34
CA ALA A 123 8.34 -4.45 15.73
C ALA A 123 7.57 -5.74 16.12
N TYR A 124 6.73 -6.28 15.23
CA TYR A 124 6.08 -7.58 15.45
C TYR A 124 7.08 -8.72 15.54
N MET A 125 8.06 -8.77 14.64
CA MET A 125 9.12 -9.78 14.70
C MET A 125 9.96 -9.65 15.98
N ALA A 126 10.35 -8.42 16.34
CA ALA A 126 11.09 -8.17 17.57
C ALA A 126 10.28 -8.57 18.81
N GLY A 127 8.98 -8.22 18.85
CA GLY A 127 8.05 -8.63 19.89
C GLY A 127 7.91 -10.16 19.95
N GLY A 128 7.84 -10.84 18.81
CA GLY A 128 7.77 -12.29 18.74
C GLY A 128 9.04 -12.97 19.25
N LEU A 129 10.22 -12.44 18.91
CA LEU A 129 11.51 -12.89 19.45
C LEU A 129 11.57 -12.69 20.97
N TYR A 130 11.11 -11.53 21.45
CA TYR A 130 11.00 -11.24 22.87
C TYR A 130 10.09 -12.23 23.60
N LEU A 131 8.87 -12.50 23.07
CA LEU A 131 7.95 -13.46 23.68
C LEU A 131 8.57 -14.85 23.77
N ARG A 132 9.25 -15.27 22.71
CA ARG A 132 9.89 -16.59 22.64
C ARG A 132 11.03 -16.72 23.65
N GLU A 133 11.84 -15.67 23.82
CA GLU A 133 12.97 -15.69 24.75
C GLU A 133 12.51 -15.55 26.21
N HIS A 134 11.58 -14.64 26.48
CA HIS A 134 10.97 -14.51 27.81
C HIS A 134 10.29 -15.80 28.25
N GLY A 135 9.56 -16.46 27.33
CA GLY A 135 8.91 -17.74 27.60
C GLY A 135 9.90 -18.82 28.02
N LYS A 136 11.06 -18.93 27.36
CA LYS A 136 12.11 -19.89 27.71
C LYS A 136 12.75 -19.61 29.07
N LEU A 137 13.00 -18.35 29.38
CA LEU A 137 13.79 -17.96 30.56
C LEU A 137 12.96 -17.92 31.85
N LYS A 138 11.64 -17.72 31.77
CA LYS A 138 10.81 -17.35 32.92
C LYS A 138 9.55 -18.19 33.15
N LEU A 139 9.12 -19.00 32.19
CA LEU A 139 7.81 -19.67 32.25
C LEU A 139 7.92 -21.20 32.15
N THR A 140 6.90 -21.89 32.65
CA THR A 140 6.76 -23.35 32.58
C THR A 140 5.35 -23.77 32.19
N GLY A 141 5.19 -25.03 31.76
CA GLY A 141 3.90 -25.62 31.40
C GLY A 141 3.15 -24.83 30.32
N LYS A 142 1.83 -24.63 30.49
CA LYS A 142 0.98 -23.95 29.51
C LYS A 142 1.42 -22.50 29.20
N ALA A 143 2.03 -21.81 30.17
CA ALA A 143 2.49 -20.44 29.97
C ALA A 143 3.70 -20.41 29.02
N TYR A 144 4.63 -21.36 29.18
CA TYR A 144 5.77 -21.54 28.27
C TYR A 144 5.31 -21.78 26.83
N ASP A 145 4.41 -22.75 26.63
CA ASP A 145 3.87 -23.11 25.32
C ASP A 145 3.19 -21.92 24.63
N ARG A 146 2.38 -21.16 25.38
CA ARG A 146 1.67 -20.00 24.84
C ARG A 146 2.59 -18.90 24.37
N TRP A 147 3.58 -18.53 25.19
CA TRP A 147 4.50 -17.45 24.86
C TRP A 147 5.36 -17.79 23.63
N LYS A 148 5.84 -19.03 23.54
CA LYS A 148 6.58 -19.47 22.34
C LYS A 148 5.69 -19.56 21.10
N GLY A 149 4.49 -20.14 21.22
CA GLY A 149 3.56 -20.28 20.10
C GLY A 149 3.15 -18.92 19.53
N TYR A 150 2.78 -17.98 20.42
CA TYR A 150 2.46 -16.60 20.03
C TYR A 150 3.67 -15.87 19.47
N GLY A 151 4.86 -16.08 20.06
CA GLY A 151 6.11 -15.50 19.57
C GLY A 151 6.44 -15.94 18.14
N ASN A 152 6.35 -17.24 17.85
CA ASN A 152 6.57 -17.77 16.51
C ASN A 152 5.53 -17.24 15.51
N SER A 153 4.27 -17.12 15.93
CA SER A 153 3.21 -16.54 15.09
C SER A 153 3.51 -15.08 14.74
N LEU A 154 3.88 -14.26 15.72
CA LEU A 154 4.26 -12.86 15.46
C LEU A 154 5.47 -12.72 14.53
N ILE A 155 6.47 -13.60 14.65
CA ILE A 155 7.62 -13.61 13.73
C ILE A 155 7.17 -13.97 12.31
N LEU A 156 6.34 -15.00 12.14
CA LEU A 156 5.82 -15.41 10.84
C LEU A 156 4.98 -14.29 10.20
N GLN A 157 4.06 -13.70 10.98
CA GLN A 157 3.19 -12.63 10.50
C GLN A 157 4.01 -11.39 10.13
N GLY A 158 4.94 -10.95 10.99
CA GLY A 158 5.81 -9.82 10.69
C GLY A 158 6.69 -10.07 9.47
N ALA A 159 7.23 -11.27 9.29
CA ALA A 159 8.06 -11.58 8.11
C ALA A 159 7.25 -11.53 6.81
N PHE A 160 6.04 -12.10 6.80
CA PHE A 160 5.15 -12.04 5.63
C PHE A 160 4.72 -10.60 5.34
N LEU A 161 4.27 -9.86 6.35
CA LEU A 161 3.77 -8.49 6.19
C LEU A 161 4.88 -7.54 5.75
N LEU A 162 6.10 -7.70 6.27
CA LEU A 162 7.26 -6.90 5.86
C LEU A 162 7.58 -7.10 4.37
N PHE A 163 7.54 -8.35 3.91
CA PHE A 163 7.71 -8.66 2.49
C PHE A 163 6.58 -8.06 1.65
N TYR A 164 5.34 -8.24 2.09
CA TYR A 164 4.15 -7.68 1.44
C TYR A 164 4.24 -6.15 1.32
N ASP A 165 4.59 -5.45 2.39
CA ASP A 165 4.71 -3.99 2.41
C ASP A 165 5.88 -3.51 1.57
N GLY A 166 7.02 -4.19 1.59
CA GLY A 166 8.17 -3.88 0.74
C GLY A 166 7.86 -3.99 -0.75
N VAL A 167 7.13 -5.05 -1.15
CA VAL A 167 6.67 -5.23 -2.54
C VAL A 167 5.71 -4.10 -2.93
N ASN A 168 4.71 -3.83 -2.11
CA ASN A 168 3.71 -2.81 -2.41
C ASN A 168 4.31 -1.39 -2.42
N PHE A 169 5.18 -1.06 -1.48
CA PHE A 169 5.93 0.19 -1.49
C PHE A 169 6.70 0.35 -2.81
N THR A 170 7.43 -0.68 -3.23
CA THR A 170 8.22 -0.64 -4.47
C THR A 170 7.33 -0.43 -5.70
N LEU A 171 6.20 -1.13 -5.79
CA LEU A 171 5.25 -0.99 -6.90
C LEU A 171 4.62 0.42 -6.94
N HIS A 172 4.18 0.92 -5.78
CA HIS A 172 3.61 2.26 -5.69
C HIS A 172 4.66 3.34 -5.99
N HIS A 173 5.86 3.22 -5.43
CA HIS A 173 6.94 4.17 -5.66
C HIS A 173 7.38 4.22 -7.13
N ALA A 174 7.48 3.06 -7.79
CA ALA A 174 7.79 3.01 -9.23
C ALA A 174 6.69 3.67 -10.07
N HIS A 175 5.41 3.42 -9.73
CA HIS A 175 4.26 4.06 -10.37
C HIS A 175 4.24 5.59 -10.15
N GLY A 176 4.60 6.05 -8.96
CA GLY A 176 4.61 7.47 -8.58
C GLY A 176 5.62 8.33 -9.35
N LYS A 177 6.73 7.75 -9.84
CA LYS A 177 7.79 8.50 -10.54
C LYS A 177 7.27 9.35 -11.71
N GLY A 178 6.39 8.79 -12.54
CA GLY A 178 5.82 9.50 -13.69
C GLY A 178 4.92 10.67 -13.30
N LEU A 179 4.22 10.56 -12.16
CA LEU A 179 3.39 11.64 -11.61
C LEU A 179 4.27 12.77 -11.08
N PHE A 180 5.29 12.46 -10.26
CA PHE A 180 6.16 13.46 -9.65
C PHE A 180 6.93 14.26 -10.70
N GLN A 181 7.52 13.58 -11.69
CA GLN A 181 8.25 14.24 -12.79
C GLN A 181 7.38 15.26 -13.53
N ARG A 182 6.13 14.91 -13.85
CA ARG A 182 5.21 15.82 -14.54
C ARG A 182 4.73 16.95 -13.64
N PHE A 183 4.51 16.67 -12.36
CA PHE A 183 4.12 17.70 -11.39
C PHE A 183 5.22 18.75 -11.20
N ASP A 184 6.47 18.33 -11.08
CA ASP A 184 7.62 19.23 -10.95
C ASP A 184 7.79 20.13 -12.19
N GLN A 185 7.60 19.57 -13.39
CA GLN A 185 7.61 20.33 -14.65
C GLN A 185 6.50 21.39 -14.69
N LEU A 186 5.30 21.06 -14.21
CA LEU A 186 4.19 22.01 -14.10
C LEU A 186 4.49 23.14 -13.10
N GLN A 187 5.12 22.83 -11.96
CA GLN A 187 5.51 23.85 -10.99
C GLN A 187 6.59 24.79 -11.53
N LEU A 188 7.59 24.25 -12.23
CA LEU A 188 8.66 25.05 -12.86
C LEU A 188 8.14 25.98 -13.97
N SER A 189 7.08 25.58 -14.67
CA SER A 189 6.44 26.38 -15.72
C SER A 189 5.59 27.56 -15.19
N VAL A 190 5.24 27.54 -13.90
CA VAL A 190 4.35 28.53 -13.25
C VAL A 190 5.11 29.43 -12.26
N ALA A 191 6.42 29.26 -12.10
CA ALA A 191 7.24 30.05 -11.17
C ALA A 191 7.26 31.55 -11.54
N PRO A 192 7.22 32.49 -10.56
CA PRO A 192 7.16 33.92 -10.83
C PRO A 192 8.54 34.42 -11.30
N GLY A 193 8.74 34.44 -12.61
CA GLY A 193 9.98 34.95 -13.22
C GLY A 193 10.18 34.65 -14.70
N GLY A 194 9.43 33.74 -15.31
CA GLY A 194 9.49 33.54 -16.76
C GLY A 194 8.63 32.41 -17.29
N VAL A 195 7.96 32.64 -18.41
CA VAL A 195 7.34 31.60 -19.23
C VAL A 195 8.47 30.94 -20.04
N GLY A 196 8.90 29.76 -19.64
CA GLY A 196 9.83 28.93 -20.40
C GLY A 196 9.09 27.86 -21.20
N MET A 197 9.09 27.98 -22.53
CA MET A 197 8.60 26.90 -23.40
C MET A 197 9.71 25.84 -23.50
N VAL A 198 9.52 24.67 -22.88
CA VAL A 198 10.45 23.54 -23.07
C VAL A 198 9.97 22.72 -24.25
N TYR A 199 10.70 22.79 -25.35
CA TYR A 199 10.52 21.92 -26.52
C TYR A 199 11.58 20.83 -26.48
N SER A 200 11.16 19.57 -26.29
CA SER A 200 12.03 18.40 -26.44
C SER A 200 11.56 17.60 -27.65
N TRP A 201 12.43 17.50 -28.67
CA TRP A 201 12.29 16.61 -29.81
C TRP A 201 12.45 15.15 -29.38
#